data_AF-A0A1W1ZXS8-F1
#
_entry.id   AF-A0A1W1ZXS8-F1
#
_cell.length_a   1.000
_cell.length_b   1.000
_cell.length_c   1.000
_cell.angle_alpha   90.00
_cell.angle_beta   90.00
_cell.angle_gamma   90.00
#
_symmetry.space_group_name_H-M   'P 1'
#
loop_
_entity.id
_entity.type
_entity.pdbx_description
1 polymer ?
#
loop_
_entity_poly.entity_id
_entity_poly.type
_entity_poly.pdbx_seq_one_letter_code
_entity_poly.pdbx_strand_id
1 'polypeptide(L)'
;MSLKTKIPARLKALFAGVALSKKSIDGITEKASVGLTDESTDDEIDAVLNARNEIWSFDDQRKYDDYQAGKATKDAADKEAARLKAIADGKPAPIEVDPNETATEKALRLIMEKLEKQDAVIAQFGQEKVATTLYGAAETRLKSKYADYPEILADVLLDVKERSFQDEETLNAFLDRKEAALGIVIQTSTNNSLGGERPVGGAGGKPAGSTKEASAAEVDAAFTNFKI
;
A
#
# COMPACT_ATOMS: atom_id res chain seq x y z
N MET A 1 45.94 -15.43 -39.66
CA MET A 1 44.89 -14.74 -38.87
C MET A 1 43.58 -14.87 -39.62
N SER A 2 42.48 -15.15 -38.92
CA SER A 2 41.15 -15.26 -39.55
C SER A 2 40.53 -13.89 -39.82
N LEU A 3 39.54 -13.82 -40.72
CA LEU A 3 38.78 -12.60 -40.98
C LEU A 3 38.14 -12.01 -39.72
N LYS A 4 37.72 -12.87 -38.79
CA LYS A 4 37.14 -12.48 -37.50
C LYS A 4 38.11 -11.70 -36.61
N THR A 5 39.42 -11.78 -36.84
CA THR A 5 40.41 -10.96 -36.13
C THR A 5 40.98 -9.85 -37.00
N LYS A 6 41.16 -10.10 -38.31
CA LYS A 6 41.67 -9.10 -39.27
C LYS A 6 40.72 -7.91 -39.42
N ILE A 7 39.42 -8.15 -39.66
CA ILE A 7 38.46 -7.08 -39.94
C ILE A 7 38.30 -6.12 -38.75
N PRO A 8 38.10 -6.57 -37.49
CA PRO A 8 38.08 -5.66 -36.34
C PRO A 8 39.37 -4.86 -36.16
N ALA A 9 40.52 -5.46 -36.45
CA ALA A 9 41.82 -4.79 -36.33
C ALA A 9 41.96 -3.68 -37.40
N ARG A 10 41.62 -3.97 -38.66
CA ARG A 10 41.61 -2.98 -39.74
C ARG A 10 40.58 -1.88 -39.50
N LEU A 11 39.37 -2.23 -39.04
CA LEU A 11 38.34 -1.26 -38.67
C LEU A 11 38.83 -0.26 -37.61
N LYS A 12 39.51 -0.75 -36.56
CA LYS A 12 40.10 0.10 -35.52
C LYS A 12 41.27 0.94 -36.02
N ALA A 13 42.05 0.43 -36.99
CA ALA A 13 43.18 1.16 -37.55
C ALA A 13 42.71 2.28 -38.50
N LEU A 14 41.78 1.96 -39.40
CA LEU A 14 41.27 2.88 -40.42
C LEU A 14 40.35 3.96 -39.84
N PHE A 15 39.56 3.59 -38.82
CA PHE A 15 38.58 4.47 -38.17
C PHE A 15 38.87 4.62 -36.67
N ALA A 16 40.12 4.89 -36.30
CA ALA A 16 40.57 5.00 -34.91
C ALA A 16 39.82 6.05 -34.07
N GLY A 17 39.15 7.03 -34.70
CA GLY A 17 38.33 8.03 -34.03
C GLY A 17 36.89 7.59 -33.73
N VAL A 18 36.44 6.43 -34.24
CA VAL A 18 35.08 5.94 -34.09
C VAL A 18 35.05 4.81 -33.06
N ALA A 19 34.75 5.16 -31.81
CA ALA A 19 34.59 4.19 -30.72
C ALA A 19 33.26 3.44 -30.84
N LEU A 20 33.20 2.43 -31.72
CA LEU A 20 32.02 1.57 -31.89
C LEU A 20 31.87 0.58 -30.73
N SER A 21 30.63 0.24 -30.38
CA SER A 21 30.37 -0.82 -29.41
C SER A 21 30.84 -2.18 -29.94
N LYS A 22 31.12 -3.12 -29.04
CA LYS A 22 31.53 -4.49 -29.41
C LYS A 22 30.52 -5.16 -30.36
N LYS A 23 29.22 -4.97 -30.09
CA LYS A 23 28.13 -5.51 -30.91
C LYS A 23 28.13 -4.92 -32.33
N SER A 24 28.40 -3.62 -32.46
CA SER A 24 28.53 -2.96 -33.75
C SER A 24 29.75 -3.45 -34.52
N ILE A 25 30.90 -3.65 -33.85
CA ILE A 25 32.10 -4.23 -34.46
C ILE A 25 31.84 -5.66 -34.96
N ASP A 26 31.16 -6.50 -34.17
CA ASP A 26 30.86 -7.88 -34.56
C ASP A 26 29.89 -7.92 -35.75
N GLY A 27 28.81 -7.11 -35.72
CA GLY A 27 27.89 -6.98 -36.86
C GLY A 27 28.52 -6.30 -38.08
N ILE A 28 29.58 -5.52 -37.88
CA ILE A 28 30.40 -5.02 -38.98
C ILE A 28 31.19 -6.15 -39.60
N THR A 29 31.90 -6.90 -38.77
CA THR A 29 32.75 -8.01 -39.16
C THR A 29 31.97 -9.09 -39.91
N GLU A 30 30.79 -9.46 -39.42
CA GLU A 30 29.96 -10.47 -40.05
C GLU A 30 29.56 -10.07 -41.48
N LYS A 31 29.02 -8.85 -41.67
CA LYS A 31 28.62 -8.42 -43.02
C LYS A 31 29.81 -8.13 -43.93
N ALA A 32 30.93 -7.63 -43.40
CA ALA A 32 32.14 -7.39 -44.18
C ALA A 32 32.82 -8.70 -44.60
N SER A 33 32.64 -9.78 -43.83
CA SER A 33 33.16 -11.10 -44.18
C SER A 33 32.42 -11.77 -45.35
N VAL A 34 31.22 -11.29 -45.71
CA VAL A 34 30.46 -11.79 -46.85
C VAL A 34 31.15 -11.33 -48.14
N GLY A 35 31.88 -12.23 -48.78
CA GLY A 35 32.63 -11.95 -50.02
C GLY A 35 34.14 -11.82 -49.83
N LEU A 36 34.65 -11.98 -48.60
CA LEU A 36 36.09 -12.07 -48.32
C LEU A 36 36.45 -13.50 -47.90
N THR A 37 37.73 -13.88 -48.06
CA THR A 37 38.30 -15.14 -47.58
C THR A 37 39.38 -14.87 -46.53
N ASP A 38 39.80 -15.88 -45.76
CA ASP A 38 40.89 -15.71 -44.80
C ASP A 38 42.23 -15.29 -45.46
N GLU A 39 42.35 -15.50 -46.77
CA GLU A 39 43.47 -15.11 -47.63
C GLU A 39 43.36 -13.67 -48.16
N SER A 40 42.19 -13.01 -48.01
CA SER A 40 42.01 -11.62 -48.43
C SER A 40 43.05 -10.70 -47.80
N THR A 41 43.50 -9.76 -48.63
CA THR A 41 44.50 -8.76 -48.31
C THR A 41 43.91 -7.64 -47.46
N ASP A 42 44.80 -6.92 -46.78
CA ASP A 42 44.43 -5.77 -45.97
C ASP A 42 43.76 -4.65 -46.80
N ASP A 43 44.18 -4.45 -48.05
CA ASP A 43 43.59 -3.45 -48.96
C ASP A 43 42.17 -3.83 -49.41
N GLU A 44 41.91 -5.11 -49.65
CA GLU A 44 40.56 -5.61 -49.96
C GLU A 44 39.61 -5.43 -48.77
N ILE A 45 40.10 -5.70 -47.55
CA ILE A 45 39.33 -5.48 -46.33
C ILE A 45 39.03 -3.99 -46.16
N ASP A 46 40.01 -3.11 -46.37
CA ASP A 46 39.83 -1.68 -46.24
C ASP A 46 38.85 -1.12 -47.29
N ALA A 47 38.89 -1.60 -48.53
CA ALA A 47 37.96 -1.21 -49.58
C ALA A 47 36.51 -1.56 -49.20
N VAL A 48 36.28 -2.76 -48.65
CA VAL A 48 34.95 -3.18 -48.18
C VAL A 48 34.49 -2.33 -47.00
N LEU A 49 35.38 -2.01 -46.06
CA LEU A 49 35.06 -1.16 -44.91
C LEU A 49 34.75 0.29 -45.33
N ASN A 50 35.48 0.85 -46.29
CA ASN A 50 35.23 2.17 -46.84
C ASN A 50 33.90 2.23 -47.59
N ALA A 51 33.64 1.28 -48.50
CA ALA A 51 32.37 1.19 -49.23
C ALA A 51 31.17 1.09 -48.27
N ARG A 52 31.35 0.36 -47.17
CA ARG A 52 30.32 0.29 -46.13
C ARG A 52 30.14 1.61 -45.39
N ASN A 53 31.23 2.29 -45.02
CA ASN A 53 31.19 3.57 -44.34
C ASN A 53 30.53 4.67 -45.21
N GLU A 54 30.65 4.58 -46.54
CA GLU A 54 29.96 5.46 -47.48
C GLU A 54 28.43 5.24 -47.48
N ILE A 55 27.99 3.98 -47.40
CA ILE A 55 26.56 3.64 -47.35
C ILE A 55 25.97 3.93 -45.97
N TRP A 56 26.71 3.59 -44.91
CA TRP A 56 26.33 3.82 -43.53
C TRP A 56 27.55 4.23 -42.72
N SER A 57 27.64 5.52 -42.44
CA SER A 57 28.74 6.10 -41.66
C SER A 57 28.89 5.44 -40.29
N PHE A 58 30.11 5.01 -40.00
CA PHE A 58 30.47 4.50 -38.68
C PHE A 58 30.34 5.58 -37.60
N ASP A 59 30.50 6.87 -37.93
CA ASP A 59 30.26 7.96 -36.98
C ASP A 59 28.79 8.03 -36.54
N ASP A 60 27.85 7.79 -37.47
CA ASP A 60 26.43 7.77 -37.14
C ASP A 60 26.04 6.50 -36.37
N GLN A 61 26.69 5.37 -36.65
CA GLN A 61 26.54 4.16 -35.82
C GLN A 61 27.05 4.40 -34.40
N ARG A 62 28.17 5.10 -34.23
CA ARG A 62 28.66 5.48 -32.90
C ARG A 62 27.68 6.38 -32.16
N LYS A 63 27.12 7.41 -32.81
CA LYS A 63 26.10 8.27 -32.17
C LYS A 63 24.88 7.47 -31.72
N TYR A 64 24.46 6.49 -32.51
CA TYR A 64 23.37 5.59 -32.15
C TYR A 64 23.73 4.69 -30.96
N ASP A 65 24.94 4.14 -30.94
CA ASP A 65 25.46 3.35 -29.82
C ASP A 65 25.51 4.19 -28.53
N ASP A 66 26.02 5.43 -28.61
CA ASP A 66 26.06 6.39 -27.50
C ASP A 66 24.67 6.75 -27.01
N TYR A 67 23.72 6.98 -27.93
CA TYR A 67 22.32 7.22 -27.59
C TYR A 67 21.69 6.02 -26.87
N GLN A 68 21.94 4.80 -27.35
CA GLN A 68 21.42 3.59 -26.70
C GLN A 68 22.03 3.36 -25.32
N ALA A 69 23.33 3.63 -25.16
CA ALA A 69 23.99 3.58 -23.85
C ALA A 69 23.43 4.65 -22.89
N GLY A 70 23.21 5.88 -23.39
CA GLY A 70 22.58 6.97 -22.65
C GLY A 70 21.14 6.67 -22.26
N LYS A 71 20.38 6.03 -23.15
CA LYS A 71 19.02 5.58 -22.86
C LYS A 71 19.01 4.47 -21.81
N ALA A 72 19.86 3.46 -21.93
CA ALA A 72 19.94 2.37 -20.97
C ALA A 72 20.35 2.85 -19.57
N THR A 73 21.29 3.80 -19.48
CA THR A 73 21.68 4.41 -18.19
C THR A 73 20.56 5.24 -17.59
N LYS A 74 19.83 6.01 -18.40
CA LYS A 74 18.65 6.74 -17.94
C LYS A 74 17.52 5.81 -17.50
N ASP A 75 17.22 4.77 -18.27
CA ASP A 75 16.21 3.76 -17.94
C ASP A 75 16.60 3.01 -16.64
N ALA A 76 17.88 2.74 -16.40
CA ALA A 76 18.36 2.15 -15.14
C ALA A 76 18.21 3.10 -13.95
N ALA A 77 18.53 4.39 -14.13
CA ALA A 77 18.37 5.40 -13.09
C ALA A 77 16.89 5.63 -12.74
N ASP A 78 16.02 5.72 -13.74
CA ASP A 78 14.58 5.88 -13.57
C ASP A 78 13.96 4.64 -12.90
N LYS A 79 14.46 3.43 -13.21
CA LYS A 79 14.07 2.19 -12.54
C LYS A 79 14.48 2.14 -11.07
N GLU A 80 15.71 2.53 -10.74
CA GLU A 80 16.15 2.56 -9.33
C GLU A 80 15.38 3.61 -8.53
N ALA A 81 15.10 4.78 -9.14
CA ALA A 81 14.26 5.80 -8.54
C ALA A 81 12.82 5.30 -8.31
N ALA A 82 12.23 4.57 -9.27
CA ALA A 82 10.92 3.95 -9.12
C ALA A 82 10.91 2.84 -8.05
N ARG A 83 11.99 2.06 -7.93
CA ARG A 83 12.15 1.02 -6.89
C ARG A 83 12.22 1.63 -5.50
N LEU A 84 13.04 2.67 -5.31
CA LEU A 84 13.15 3.43 -4.06
C LEU A 84 11.79 4.04 -3.66
N LYS A 85 11.03 4.56 -4.63
CA LYS A 85 9.69 5.11 -4.39
C LYS A 85 8.66 4.02 -4.02
N ALA A 86 8.69 2.87 -4.67
CA ALA A 86 7.80 1.74 -4.37
C ALA A 86 8.04 1.15 -2.98
N ILE A 87 9.31 1.07 -2.55
CA ILE A 87 9.69 0.64 -1.19
C ILE A 87 9.17 1.63 -0.14
N ALA A 88 9.25 2.94 -0.41
CA ALA A 88 8.72 3.97 0.50
C ALA A 88 7.18 3.95 0.60
N ASP A 89 6.47 3.59 -0.47
CA ASP A 89 5.00 3.55 -0.53
C ASP A 89 4.39 2.18 -0.12
N GLY A 90 5.21 1.20 0.32
CA GLY A 90 4.74 -0.09 0.82
C GLY A 90 4.07 -1.01 -0.22
N LYS A 91 4.34 -0.80 -1.52
CA LYS A 91 3.82 -1.63 -2.62
C LYS A 91 4.87 -2.66 -3.08
N PRO A 92 4.45 -3.86 -3.55
CA PRO A 92 5.38 -4.84 -4.09
C PRO A 92 6.15 -4.24 -5.27
N ALA A 93 7.46 -4.48 -5.30
CA ALA A 93 8.37 -3.91 -6.27
C ALA A 93 7.97 -4.30 -7.71
N PRO A 94 8.12 -3.40 -8.69
CA PRO A 94 7.88 -3.74 -10.09
C PRO A 94 8.86 -4.81 -10.55
N ILE A 95 8.32 -5.93 -11.03
CA ILE A 95 9.06 -7.08 -11.53
C ILE A 95 9.90 -6.65 -12.75
N GLU A 96 11.20 -6.94 -12.71
CA GLU A 96 12.13 -6.69 -13.81
C GLU A 96 11.74 -7.50 -15.06
N VAL A 97 11.63 -6.82 -16.20
CA VAL A 97 11.45 -7.44 -17.52
C VAL A 97 12.75 -7.26 -18.30
N ASP A 98 13.52 -8.33 -18.46
CA ASP A 98 14.72 -8.34 -19.30
C ASP A 98 14.29 -8.32 -20.80
N PRO A 99 14.73 -7.33 -21.59
CA PRO A 99 14.42 -7.24 -23.01
C PRO A 99 15.05 -8.34 -23.89
N ASN A 100 15.95 -9.17 -23.35
CA ASN A 100 16.54 -10.33 -24.03
C ASN A 100 15.96 -11.69 -23.57
N GLU A 101 14.86 -11.70 -22.82
CA GLU A 101 14.24 -12.95 -22.35
C GLU A 101 14.00 -13.94 -23.49
N THR A 102 14.54 -15.15 -23.31
CA THR A 102 14.16 -16.30 -24.10
C THR A 102 12.67 -16.61 -23.91
N ALA A 103 12.03 -17.26 -24.88
CA ALA A 103 10.59 -17.59 -24.80
C ALA A 103 10.22 -18.36 -23.51
N THR A 104 11.16 -19.14 -22.98
CA THR A 104 11.05 -19.90 -21.74
C THR A 104 11.06 -18.99 -20.49
N GLU A 105 11.94 -17.99 -20.45
CA GLU A 105 12.01 -17.03 -19.33
C GLU A 105 10.78 -16.12 -19.29
N LYS A 106 10.30 -15.68 -20.47
CA LYS A 106 9.05 -14.93 -20.58
C LYS A 106 7.84 -15.72 -20.10
N ALA A 107 7.80 -17.03 -20.37
CA ALA A 107 6.76 -17.92 -19.89
C ALA A 107 6.85 -18.11 -18.36
N LEU A 108 8.05 -18.30 -17.81
CA LEU A 108 8.29 -18.40 -16.37
C LEU A 108 7.87 -17.13 -15.62
N ARG A 109 8.21 -15.94 -16.15
CA ARG A 109 7.77 -14.67 -15.57
C ARG A 109 6.25 -14.51 -15.60
N LEU A 110 5.60 -14.84 -16.72
CA LEU A 110 4.13 -14.82 -16.82
C LEU A 110 3.46 -15.79 -15.85
N ILE A 111 4.09 -16.93 -15.57
CA ILE A 111 3.62 -17.89 -14.56
C ILE A 111 3.80 -17.30 -13.16
N MET A 112 4.95 -16.72 -12.84
CA MET A 112 5.17 -16.05 -11.55
C MET A 112 4.22 -14.88 -11.33
N GLU A 113 3.98 -14.04 -12.34
CA GLU A 113 3.07 -12.91 -12.25
C GLU A 113 1.60 -13.36 -12.06
N LYS A 114 1.23 -14.50 -12.65
CA LYS A 114 -0.08 -15.13 -12.40
C LYS A 114 -0.17 -15.73 -11.00
N LEU A 115 0.91 -16.36 -10.51
CA LEU A 115 0.97 -16.91 -9.16
C LEU A 115 0.86 -15.81 -8.10
N GLU A 116 1.60 -14.71 -8.24
CA GLU A 116 1.49 -13.56 -7.32
C GLU A 116 0.10 -12.93 -7.34
N LYS A 117 -0.54 -12.80 -8.52
CA LYS A 117 -1.93 -12.35 -8.61
C LYS A 117 -2.90 -13.34 -7.97
N GLN A 118 -2.68 -14.65 -8.11
CA GLN A 118 -3.48 -15.67 -7.44
C GLN A 118 -3.28 -15.64 -5.93
N ASP A 119 -2.05 -15.48 -5.44
CA ASP A 119 -1.74 -15.34 -4.01
C ASP A 119 -2.38 -14.08 -3.41
N ALA A 120 -2.38 -12.96 -4.14
CA ALA A 120 -3.08 -11.75 -3.71
C ALA A 120 -4.61 -11.96 -3.61
N VAL A 121 -5.20 -12.69 -4.57
CA VAL A 121 -6.63 -13.06 -4.53
C VAL A 121 -6.92 -14.03 -3.37
N ILE A 122 -6.06 -15.02 -3.14
CA ILE A 122 -6.18 -15.96 -2.01
C ILE A 122 -6.05 -15.22 -0.68
N ALA A 123 -5.13 -14.27 -0.57
CA ALA A 123 -4.97 -13.42 0.61
C ALA A 123 -6.23 -12.56 0.86
N GLN A 124 -6.84 -11.99 -0.18
CA GLN A 124 -8.11 -11.29 -0.07
C GLN A 124 -9.26 -12.20 0.41
N PHE A 125 -9.38 -13.41 -0.14
CA PHE A 125 -10.37 -14.39 0.34
C PHE A 125 -10.13 -14.79 1.80
N GLY A 126 -8.86 -14.93 2.20
CA GLY A 126 -8.48 -15.16 3.60
C GLY A 126 -8.93 -14.02 4.51
N GLN A 127 -8.67 -12.77 4.11
CA GLN A 127 -9.06 -11.58 4.87
C GLN A 127 -10.58 -11.39 4.94
N GLU A 128 -11.32 -11.59 3.84
CA GLU A 128 -12.78 -11.47 3.81
C GLU A 128 -13.46 -12.54 4.67
N LYS A 129 -12.95 -13.78 4.64
CA LYS A 129 -13.44 -14.86 5.50
C LYS A 129 -13.15 -14.56 6.97
N VAL A 130 -11.95 -14.07 7.31
CA VAL A 130 -11.62 -13.67 8.69
C VAL A 130 -12.52 -12.53 9.15
N ALA A 131 -12.71 -11.48 8.35
CA ALA A 131 -13.58 -10.35 8.68
C ALA A 131 -15.04 -10.80 8.91
N THR A 132 -15.57 -11.68 8.07
CA THR A 132 -16.92 -12.23 8.23
C THR A 132 -17.05 -13.09 9.50
N THR A 133 -16.02 -13.87 9.82
CA THR A 133 -16.00 -14.74 11.01
C THR A 133 -15.91 -13.92 12.30
N LEU A 134 -15.06 -12.89 12.30
CA LEU A 134 -14.88 -11.97 13.42
C LEU A 134 -16.13 -11.10 13.65
N TYR A 135 -16.77 -10.61 12.58
CA TYR A 135 -18.05 -9.92 12.69
C TYR A 135 -19.14 -10.81 13.30
N GLY A 136 -19.24 -12.08 12.86
CA GLY A 136 -20.19 -13.04 13.44
C GLY A 136 -19.92 -13.34 14.92
N ALA A 137 -18.65 -13.40 15.33
CA ALA A 137 -18.26 -13.55 16.73
C ALA A 137 -18.67 -12.33 17.57
N ALA A 138 -18.44 -11.11 17.06
CA ALA A 138 -18.87 -9.87 17.71
C ALA A 138 -20.39 -9.81 17.85
N GLU A 139 -21.13 -10.13 16.79
CA GLU A 139 -22.60 -10.16 16.81
C GLU A 139 -23.14 -11.14 17.85
N THR A 140 -22.59 -12.36 17.91
CA THR A 140 -22.99 -13.38 18.89
C THR A 140 -22.72 -12.92 20.32
N ARG A 141 -21.56 -12.30 20.57
CA ARG A 141 -21.15 -11.82 21.89
C ARG A 141 -22.01 -10.64 22.37
N LEU A 142 -22.32 -9.70 21.47
CA LEU A 142 -22.99 -8.44 21.84
C LEU A 142 -24.52 -8.60 21.93
N LYS A 143 -25.12 -9.48 21.13
CA LYS A 143 -26.58 -9.70 21.09
C LYS A 143 -27.18 -10.03 22.46
N SER A 144 -26.50 -10.83 23.28
CA SER A 144 -26.99 -11.21 24.61
C SER A 144 -26.81 -10.10 25.65
N LYS A 145 -25.76 -9.28 25.53
CA LYS A 145 -25.45 -8.19 26.48
C LYS A 145 -26.26 -6.92 26.23
N TYR A 146 -26.56 -6.61 24.98
CA TYR A 146 -27.24 -5.37 24.58
C TYR A 146 -28.61 -5.63 23.94
N ALA A 147 -29.26 -6.76 24.28
CA ALA A 147 -30.59 -7.12 23.76
C ALA A 147 -31.63 -6.01 23.98
N ASP A 148 -31.57 -5.37 25.16
CA ASP A 148 -32.50 -4.29 25.55
C ASP A 148 -32.09 -2.91 25.00
N TYR A 149 -30.94 -2.81 24.31
CA TYR A 149 -30.38 -1.56 23.77
C TYR A 149 -30.03 -1.72 22.28
N PRO A 150 -31.03 -1.86 21.38
CA PRO A 150 -30.81 -2.17 19.96
C PRO A 150 -30.01 -1.10 19.21
N GLU A 151 -30.13 0.18 19.60
CA GLU A 151 -29.38 1.28 19.00
C GLU A 151 -27.89 1.20 19.34
N ILE A 152 -27.56 0.85 20.59
CA ILE A 152 -26.18 0.64 21.04
C ILE A 152 -25.58 -0.59 20.35
N LEU A 153 -26.36 -1.67 20.23
CA LEU A 153 -25.93 -2.87 19.52
C LEU A 153 -25.60 -2.56 18.04
N ALA A 154 -26.45 -1.79 17.36
CA ALA A 154 -26.24 -1.43 15.96
C ALA A 154 -25.00 -0.55 15.76
N ASP A 155 -24.77 0.42 16.64
CA ASP A 155 -23.63 1.32 16.59
C ASP A 155 -22.30 0.57 16.76
N VAL A 156 -22.23 -0.33 17.75
CA VAL A 156 -21.02 -1.13 17.98
C VAL A 156 -20.76 -2.10 16.84
N LEU A 157 -21.80 -2.70 16.25
CA LEU A 157 -21.63 -3.60 15.11
C LEU A 157 -21.21 -2.84 13.84
N LEU A 158 -21.68 -1.61 13.64
CA LEU A 158 -21.23 -0.75 12.55
C LEU A 158 -19.73 -0.43 12.70
N ASP A 159 -19.31 -0.04 13.91
CA ASP A 159 -17.90 0.19 14.24
C ASP A 159 -17.01 -1.04 13.98
N VAL A 160 -17.52 -2.25 14.29
CA VAL A 160 -16.81 -3.51 14.02
C VAL A 160 -16.73 -3.77 12.51
N LYS A 161 -17.76 -3.43 11.74
CA LYS A 161 -17.77 -3.61 10.28
C LYS A 161 -16.83 -2.65 9.56
N GLU A 162 -16.70 -1.43 10.06
CA GLU A 162 -15.85 -0.38 9.47
C GLU A 162 -14.36 -0.55 9.85
N ARG A 163 -14.05 -1.32 10.89
CA ARG A 163 -12.69 -1.60 11.34
C ARG A 163 -12.17 -2.93 10.81
N SER A 164 -10.92 -2.94 10.38
CA SER A 164 -10.19 -4.19 10.11
C SER A 164 -9.54 -4.71 11.38
N PHE A 165 -9.87 -5.93 11.78
CA PHE A 165 -9.23 -6.64 12.90
C PHE A 165 -8.31 -7.72 12.35
N GLN A 166 -7.13 -7.88 12.97
CA GLN A 166 -6.14 -8.86 12.54
C GLN A 166 -6.49 -10.26 13.04
N ASP A 167 -7.10 -10.34 14.23
CA ASP A 167 -7.42 -11.57 14.93
C ASP A 167 -8.58 -11.34 15.94
N GLU A 168 -8.97 -12.41 16.62
CA GLU A 168 -10.04 -12.39 17.61
C GLU A 168 -9.62 -11.67 18.90
N GLU A 169 -8.33 -11.64 19.22
CA GLU A 169 -7.79 -10.96 20.41
C GLU A 169 -7.93 -9.43 20.29
N THR A 170 -7.55 -8.88 19.14
CA THR A 170 -7.69 -7.45 18.83
C THR A 170 -9.15 -7.01 18.75
N LEU A 171 -10.03 -7.86 18.21
CA LEU A 171 -11.49 -7.64 18.26
C LEU A 171 -11.98 -7.61 19.71
N ASN A 172 -11.63 -8.61 20.51
CA ASN A 172 -12.07 -8.70 21.90
C ASN A 172 -11.59 -7.52 22.74
N ALA A 173 -10.32 -7.10 22.58
CA ALA A 173 -9.78 -5.92 23.25
C ALA A 173 -10.47 -4.61 22.83
N PHE A 174 -11.01 -4.54 21.60
CA PHE A 174 -11.84 -3.42 21.16
C PHE A 174 -13.22 -3.46 21.81
N LEU A 175 -13.87 -4.63 21.77
CA LEU A 175 -15.18 -4.83 22.38
C LEU A 175 -15.17 -4.56 23.89
N ASP A 176 -14.11 -4.96 24.61
CA ASP A 176 -13.94 -4.69 26.04
C ASP A 176 -13.84 -3.18 26.33
N ARG A 177 -13.08 -2.45 25.52
CA ARG A 177 -12.95 -0.99 25.65
C ARG A 177 -14.27 -0.27 25.36
N LYS A 178 -14.99 -0.71 24.32
CA LYS A 178 -16.31 -0.17 23.99
C LYS A 178 -17.33 -0.49 25.07
N GLU A 179 -17.32 -1.71 25.62
CA GLU A 179 -18.19 -2.12 26.72
C GLU A 179 -17.98 -1.26 27.98
N ALA A 180 -16.73 -0.97 28.35
CA ALA A 180 -16.43 -0.07 29.47
C ALA A 180 -16.97 1.36 29.25
N ALA A 181 -16.87 1.89 28.03
CA ALA A 181 -17.39 3.22 27.70
C ALA A 181 -18.93 3.24 27.66
N LEU A 182 -19.55 2.20 27.10
CA LEU A 182 -21.00 2.06 27.01
C LEU A 182 -21.64 1.82 28.38
N GLY A 183 -20.96 1.15 29.30
CA GLY A 183 -21.41 1.02 30.69
C GLY A 183 -21.64 2.39 31.34
N ILE A 184 -20.78 3.37 31.08
CA ILE A 184 -20.93 4.74 31.57
C ILE A 184 -22.15 5.43 30.94
N VAL A 185 -22.36 5.24 29.62
CA VAL A 185 -23.48 5.82 28.89
C VAL A 185 -24.82 5.23 29.35
N ILE A 186 -24.90 3.91 29.47
CA ILE A 186 -26.10 3.20 29.97
C ILE A 186 -26.39 3.64 31.40
N GLN A 187 -25.39 3.63 32.30
CA GLN A 187 -25.58 4.06 33.68
C GLN A 187 -26.03 5.53 33.78
N THR A 188 -25.49 6.42 32.95
CA THR A 188 -25.91 7.82 32.88
C THR A 188 -27.36 7.94 32.39
N SER A 189 -27.73 7.18 31.35
CA SER A 189 -29.09 7.12 30.82
C SER A 189 -30.09 6.58 31.86
N THR A 190 -29.75 5.48 32.53
CA THR A 190 -30.56 4.89 33.60
C THR A 190 -30.69 5.86 34.79
N ASN A 191 -29.62 6.52 35.20
CA ASN A 191 -29.66 7.51 36.28
C ASN A 191 -30.53 8.72 35.93
N ASN A 192 -30.49 9.17 34.67
CA ASN A 192 -31.35 10.25 34.18
C ASN A 192 -32.83 9.82 34.10
N SER A 193 -33.10 8.57 33.70
CA SER A 193 -34.45 8.01 33.62
C SER A 193 -35.07 7.78 35.01
N LEU A 194 -34.28 7.35 36.01
CA LEU A 194 -34.71 7.21 37.41
C LEU A 194 -35.05 8.53 38.10
N GLY A 195 -34.62 9.67 37.54
CA GLY A 195 -34.97 11.01 38.01
C GLY A 195 -36.28 11.56 37.43
N GLY A 196 -36.75 11.04 36.29
CA GLY A 196 -37.92 11.55 35.56
C GLY A 196 -39.26 10.99 36.02
N GLU A 197 -39.27 9.78 36.59
CA GLU A 197 -40.48 9.11 37.08
C GLU A 197 -40.64 9.14 38.62
N ARG A 198 -40.01 10.09 39.31
CA ARG A 198 -40.59 10.48 40.61
C ARG A 198 -41.87 11.24 40.28
N PRO A 199 -43.05 10.83 40.79
CA PRO A 199 -44.25 11.63 40.62
C PRO A 199 -43.95 13.04 41.13
N VAL A 200 -43.94 14.00 40.20
CA VAL A 200 -43.93 15.44 40.47
C VAL A 200 -45.28 15.80 41.09
N GLY A 201 -45.49 15.40 42.34
CA GLY A 201 -46.79 15.54 43.02
C GLY A 201 -47.08 14.54 44.13
N GLY A 202 -46.09 14.18 44.96
CA GLY A 202 -46.31 13.49 46.24
C GLY A 202 -45.90 14.42 47.39
N ALA A 203 -46.86 14.81 48.23
CA ALA A 203 -46.70 15.79 49.31
C ALA A 203 -45.46 15.53 50.19
N GLY A 204 -44.47 16.44 50.17
CA GLY A 204 -43.36 16.38 51.13
C GLY A 204 -42.15 17.27 50.88
N GLY A 205 -41.89 17.74 49.65
CA GLY A 205 -40.74 18.60 49.36
C GLY A 205 -41.14 20.07 49.20
N LYS A 206 -41.07 20.88 50.26
CA LYS A 206 -41.20 22.34 50.14
C LYS A 206 -40.01 22.90 49.35
N PRO A 207 -40.21 23.71 48.29
CA PRO A 207 -39.12 24.41 47.64
C PRO A 207 -38.48 25.43 48.60
N ALA A 208 -37.15 25.44 48.62
CA ALA A 208 -36.33 26.39 49.35
C ALA A 208 -36.64 27.82 48.88
N GLY A 209 -37.44 28.56 49.66
CA GLY A 209 -37.81 29.92 49.30
C GLY A 209 -38.97 30.55 50.08
N SER A 210 -39.60 29.84 51.01
CA SER A 210 -40.61 30.44 51.90
C SER A 210 -40.34 30.12 53.37
N THR A 211 -39.36 30.79 53.95
CA THR A 211 -39.32 31.01 55.39
C THR A 211 -40.53 31.85 55.76
N LYS A 212 -41.59 31.19 56.23
CA LYS A 212 -42.71 31.87 56.89
C LYS A 212 -42.21 32.26 58.27
N GLU A 213 -42.00 33.56 58.50
CA GLU A 213 -41.74 34.07 59.86
C GLU A 213 -42.94 33.71 60.74
N ALA A 214 -42.68 33.09 61.89
CA ALA A 214 -43.73 32.71 62.83
C ALA A 214 -44.37 33.99 63.39
N SER A 215 -45.69 34.02 63.42
CA SER A 215 -46.43 35.14 64.00
C SER A 215 -46.26 35.18 65.52
N ALA A 216 -46.39 36.36 66.13
CA ALA A 216 -46.24 36.54 67.58
C ALA A 216 -47.16 35.62 68.40
N ALA A 217 -48.33 35.27 67.87
CA ALA A 217 -49.26 34.33 68.50
C ALA A 217 -48.75 32.88 68.50
N GLU A 218 -47.99 32.47 67.48
CA GLU A 218 -47.38 31.13 67.40
C GLU A 218 -46.17 31.01 68.34
N VAL A 219 -45.46 32.12 68.58
CA VAL A 219 -44.37 32.17 69.57
C VAL A 219 -44.93 32.11 70.99
N ASP A 220 -45.95 32.92 71.33
CA ASP A 220 -46.55 32.92 72.67
C ASP A 220 -47.18 31.57 73.03
N ALA A 221 -47.82 30.90 72.06
CA ALA A 221 -48.36 29.55 72.25
C ALA A 221 -47.28 28.50 72.58
N ALA A 222 -46.05 28.66 72.09
CA ALA A 222 -44.95 27.75 72.40
C ALA A 222 -44.37 27.93 73.81
N PHE A 223 -44.55 29.10 74.43
CA PHE A 223 -44.03 29.43 75.76
C PHE A 223 -45.07 29.38 76.89
N THR A 224 -46.35 29.10 76.60
CA THR A 224 -47.42 29.00 77.62
C THR A 224 -47.23 27.86 78.65
N ASN A 225 -46.35 26.89 78.39
CA ASN A 225 -46.01 25.83 79.34
C ASN A 225 -44.68 26.03 80.10
N PHE A 226 -43.99 27.16 79.91
CA PHE A 226 -42.84 27.53 80.73
C PHE A 226 -43.31 28.36 81.93
N LYS A 227 -43.66 27.68 83.03
CA LYS A 227 -43.65 28.32 84.34
C LYS A 227 -42.20 28.39 84.82
N ILE A 228 -41.70 29.60 85.07
CA ILE A 228 -40.58 29.84 85.99
C ILE A 228 -41.13 29.72 87.41
#